data_AF-A0A851I1Z0-F1
#
_entry.id   AF-A0A851I1Z0-F1
#
_cell.length_a   1.000
_cell.length_b   1.000
_cell.length_c   1.000
_cell.angle_alpha   90.00
_cell.angle_beta   90.00
_cell.angle_gamma   90.00
#
_symmetry.space_group_name_H-M   'P 1'
#
loop_
_entity.id
_entity.type
_entity.pdbx_description
1 polymer ?
#
loop_
_entity_poly.entity_id
_entity_poly.type
_entity_poly.pdbx_seq_one_letter_code
_entity_poly.pdbx_strand_id
1 'polypeptide(L)'
;MRNRVKFLGKDEKKDIVLNEFIPRKTVTLAQGEVIKYGQALIYDTATGKYKKYESGTPGGKLPKTFYVGVDEDVDATSEDLKIQVVRASDIDGTLVIGVTETDYAALDNLDKYGVNVRFDNIKK
;
A
#
# COMPACT_ATOMS: atom_id res chain seq x y z
N MET A 1 -44.71 8.76 -14.20
CA MET A 1 -43.98 8.43 -12.96
C MET A 1 -42.49 8.63 -13.21
N ARG A 2 -41.84 9.57 -12.49
CA ARG A 2 -40.38 9.79 -12.62
C ARG A 2 -39.67 8.68 -11.84
N ASN A 3 -39.01 7.77 -12.54
CA ASN A 3 -38.09 6.80 -11.94
C ASN A 3 -36.96 7.58 -11.26
N ARG A 4 -36.96 7.57 -9.93
CA ARG A 4 -35.82 8.04 -9.14
C ARG A 4 -34.79 6.93 -9.22
N VAL A 5 -33.76 7.11 -10.04
CA VAL A 5 -32.57 6.28 -10.00
C VAL A 5 -32.06 6.35 -8.56
N LYS A 6 -32.05 5.21 -7.86
CA LYS A 6 -31.39 5.10 -6.56
C LYS A 6 -29.94 5.48 -6.82
N PHE A 7 -29.51 6.65 -6.37
CA PHE A 7 -28.11 6.91 -6.17
C PHE A 7 -27.68 5.85 -5.15
N LEU A 8 -27.09 4.74 -5.65
CA LEU A 8 -26.25 3.91 -4.81
C LEU A 8 -25.30 4.90 -4.14
N GLY A 9 -25.28 4.91 -2.81
CA GLY A 9 -24.22 5.59 -2.08
C GLY A 9 -22.93 5.15 -2.76
N LYS A 10 -22.17 6.12 -3.28
CA LYS A 10 -20.81 5.83 -3.66
C LYS A 10 -20.16 5.35 -2.38
N ASP A 11 -19.94 4.04 -2.26
CA ASP A 11 -18.85 3.55 -1.44
C ASP A 11 -17.60 4.14 -2.11
N GLU A 12 -17.30 5.40 -1.80
CA GLU A 12 -16.07 6.06 -2.23
C GLU A 12 -14.96 5.29 -1.55
N LYS A 13 -14.42 4.29 -2.25
CA LYS A 13 -13.20 3.59 -1.84
C LYS A 13 -12.19 4.68 -1.52
N LYS A 14 -11.88 4.82 -0.23
CA LYS A 14 -10.92 5.84 0.22
C LYS A 14 -9.56 5.38 -0.30
N ASP A 15 -9.11 6.00 -1.38
CA ASP A 15 -7.76 5.79 -1.90
C ASP A 15 -6.77 6.24 -0.81
N ILE A 16 -5.73 5.45 -0.58
CA ILE A 16 -4.65 5.83 0.34
C ILE A 16 -3.75 6.89 -0.29
N VAL A 17 -3.75 7.03 -1.62
CA VAL A 17 -2.93 7.98 -2.35
C VAL A 17 -3.58 9.35 -2.32
N LEU A 18 -3.00 10.26 -1.54
CA LEU A 18 -3.48 11.64 -1.41
C LEU A 18 -3.03 12.49 -2.60
N ASN A 19 -1.79 12.27 -3.04
CA ASN A 19 -1.20 12.97 -4.17
C ASN A 19 -0.19 12.08 -4.86
N GLU A 20 -0.35 11.85 -6.17
CA GLU A 20 0.55 11.00 -6.95
C GLU A 20 1.57 11.86 -7.71
N PHE A 21 2.85 11.73 -7.36
CA PHE A 21 3.93 12.45 -8.05
C PHE A 21 4.45 11.69 -9.27
N ILE A 22 4.51 10.36 -9.16
CA ILE A 22 4.94 9.47 -10.23
C ILE A 22 3.93 8.31 -10.31
N PRO A 23 3.46 7.94 -11.52
CA PRO A 23 2.50 6.86 -11.68
C PRO A 23 2.93 5.56 -11.01
N ARG A 24 1.92 4.85 -10.47
CA ARG A 24 2.01 3.48 -9.94
C ARG A 24 2.83 2.58 -10.86
N LYS A 25 3.55 1.64 -10.27
CA LYS A 25 4.37 0.66 -11.00
C LYS A 25 3.84 -0.76 -10.78
N THR A 26 3.91 -1.58 -11.82
CA THR A 26 3.61 -3.01 -11.72
C THR A 26 4.85 -3.76 -11.24
N VAL A 27 4.68 -4.62 -10.23
CA VAL A 27 5.74 -5.47 -9.66
C VAL A 27 5.25 -6.90 -9.48
N THR A 28 6.17 -7.81 -9.18
CA THR A 28 5.84 -9.20 -8.80
C THR A 28 5.75 -9.32 -7.28
N LEU A 29 4.61 -9.75 -6.77
CA LEU A 29 4.42 -10.23 -5.40
C LEU A 29 4.83 -11.70 -5.35
N ALA A 30 5.64 -12.08 -4.36
CA ALA A 30 6.00 -13.47 -4.15
C ALA A 30 4.82 -14.28 -3.61
N GLN A 31 4.74 -15.54 -4.01
CA GLN A 31 3.76 -16.45 -3.43
C GLN A 31 3.91 -16.64 -1.91
N GLY A 32 2.80 -16.99 -1.25
CA GLY A 32 2.78 -17.50 0.13
C GLY A 32 1.84 -16.75 1.08
N GLU A 33 1.31 -15.59 0.70
CA GLU A 33 0.52 -14.75 1.60
C GLU A 33 -0.62 -14.01 0.91
N VAL A 34 -1.61 -13.62 1.72
CA VAL A 34 -2.65 -12.66 1.33
C VAL A 34 -2.23 -11.27 1.79
N ILE A 35 -2.29 -10.30 0.88
CA ILE A 35 -2.04 -8.88 1.17
C ILE A 35 -3.33 -8.07 0.95
N LYS A 36 -3.43 -6.94 1.66
CA LYS A 36 -4.57 -6.02 1.56
C LYS A 36 -4.19 -4.71 0.90
N TYR A 37 -5.15 -4.00 0.33
CA TYR A 37 -4.99 -2.63 -0.13
C TYR A 37 -4.42 -1.76 0.99
N GLY A 38 -3.35 -1.00 0.72
CA GLY A 38 -2.61 -0.27 1.74
C GLY A 38 -1.55 -1.06 2.51
N GLN A 39 -1.34 -2.35 2.20
CA GLN A 39 -0.28 -3.15 2.82
C GLN A 39 1.11 -2.65 2.43
N ALA A 40 1.92 -2.37 3.44
CA ALA A 40 3.35 -2.10 3.29
C ALA A 40 4.09 -3.34 2.77
N LEU A 41 5.01 -3.14 1.83
CA LEU A 41 5.75 -4.21 1.18
C LEU A 41 7.27 -3.99 1.25
N ILE A 42 8.00 -5.07 1.43
CA ILE A 42 9.46 -5.13 1.31
C ILE A 42 9.87 -5.63 -0.08
N TYR A 43 11.05 -5.23 -0.53
CA TYR A 43 11.67 -5.78 -1.73
C TYR A 43 12.74 -6.81 -1.36
N ASP A 44 12.57 -8.03 -1.84
CA ASP A 44 13.56 -9.09 -1.67
C ASP A 44 14.57 -9.09 -2.82
N THR A 45 15.75 -8.53 -2.57
CA THR A 45 16.83 -8.43 -3.56
C THR A 45 17.33 -9.77 -4.08
N ALA A 46 17.17 -10.87 -3.33
CA ALA A 46 17.60 -12.19 -3.77
C ALA A 46 16.69 -12.77 -4.86
N THR A 47 15.38 -12.50 -4.77
CA THR A 47 14.37 -13.05 -5.68
C THR A 47 13.85 -12.02 -6.69
N GLY A 48 14.09 -10.74 -6.45
CA GLY A 48 13.54 -9.65 -7.26
C GLY A 48 12.04 -9.43 -7.07
N LYS A 49 11.45 -9.96 -5.97
CA LYS A 49 10.01 -9.93 -5.70
C LYS A 49 9.68 -9.13 -4.46
N TYR A 50 8.45 -8.67 -4.37
CA TYR A 50 7.91 -8.01 -3.19
C TYR A 50 7.27 -9.04 -2.26
N LYS A 51 7.33 -8.77 -0.96
CA LYS A 51 6.69 -9.56 0.11
C LYS A 51 6.00 -8.62 1.08
N LYS A 52 5.06 -9.15 1.86
CA LYS A 52 4.45 -8.40 2.95
C LYS A 52 5.51 -7.89 3.92
N TYR A 53 5.37 -6.64 4.35
CA TYR A 53 6.17 -6.12 5.44
C TYR A 53 5.56 -6.53 6.79
N GLU A 54 6.38 -7.12 7.65
CA GLU A 54 6.06 -7.41 9.05
C GLU A 54 6.89 -6.50 9.95
N SER A 55 6.22 -5.62 10.69
CA SER A 55 6.88 -4.74 11.64
C SER A 55 7.44 -5.54 12.82
N GLY A 56 8.46 -4.99 13.49
CA GLY A 56 8.99 -5.59 14.73
C GLY A 56 10.03 -6.69 14.56
N THR A 57 10.45 -7.04 13.34
CA THR A 57 11.59 -7.94 13.13
C THR A 57 12.92 -7.17 13.31
N PRO A 58 13.73 -7.42 14.35
CA PRO A 58 14.99 -6.71 14.56
C PRO A 58 15.98 -7.01 13.42
N GLY A 59 16.50 -5.98 12.75
CA GLY A 59 17.31 -6.14 11.55
C GLY A 59 16.53 -6.57 10.30
N GLY A 60 15.20 -6.59 10.38
CA GLY A 60 14.30 -6.89 9.26
C GLY A 60 14.40 -5.85 8.13
N LYS A 61 14.10 -6.27 6.91
CA LYS A 61 14.05 -5.38 5.74
C LYS A 61 12.96 -4.32 5.97
N LEU A 62 13.30 -3.05 5.74
CA LEU A 62 12.38 -1.92 5.85
C LEU A 62 11.44 -1.83 4.62
N PRO A 63 10.20 -1.34 4.78
CA PRO A 63 9.22 -1.28 3.70
C PRO A 63 9.65 -0.27 2.64
N LYS A 64 9.35 -0.55 1.37
CA LYS A 64 9.72 0.30 0.23
C LYS A 64 8.54 0.93 -0.49
N THR A 65 7.33 0.42 -0.26
CA THR A 65 6.11 0.84 -0.98
C THR A 65 4.86 0.26 -0.31
N PHE A 66 3.69 0.60 -0.85
CA PHE A 66 2.38 0.07 -0.47
C PHE A 66 1.67 -0.54 -1.69
N TYR A 67 0.86 -1.57 -1.46
CA TYR A 67 -0.05 -2.10 -2.47
C TYR A 67 -1.23 -1.15 -2.72
N VAL A 68 -1.47 -0.83 -4.00
CA VAL A 68 -2.52 0.11 -4.46
C VAL A 68 -3.22 -0.40 -5.72
N GLY A 69 -3.43 -1.72 -5.81
CA GLY A 69 -4.17 -2.33 -6.91
C GLY A 69 -5.68 -2.10 -6.83
N VAL A 70 -6.40 -2.68 -7.79
CA VAL A 70 -7.87 -2.57 -7.86
C VAL A 70 -8.56 -3.38 -6.79
N ASP A 71 -8.00 -4.54 -6.44
CA ASP A 71 -8.57 -5.47 -5.47
C ASP A 71 -8.36 -4.96 -4.04
N GLU A 72 -9.27 -5.33 -3.15
CA GLU A 72 -9.11 -5.07 -1.71
C GLU A 72 -8.12 -6.05 -1.08
N ASP A 73 -8.20 -7.32 -1.47
CA ASP A 73 -7.29 -8.37 -1.04
C ASP A 73 -6.70 -9.06 -2.28
N VAL A 74 -5.41 -9.39 -2.23
CA VAL A 74 -4.72 -10.19 -3.24
C VAL A 74 -4.25 -11.48 -2.59
N ASP A 75 -4.76 -12.60 -3.08
CA ASP A 75 -4.39 -13.94 -2.63
C ASP A 75 -3.25 -14.50 -3.50
N ALA A 76 -2.01 -14.37 -3.02
CA ALA A 76 -0.84 -14.96 -3.66
C ALA A 76 -0.44 -16.29 -2.99
N THR A 77 -1.35 -17.01 -2.32
CA THR A 77 -0.98 -18.22 -1.57
C THR A 77 -0.40 -19.33 -2.45
N SER A 78 -0.86 -19.47 -3.68
CA SER A 78 -0.48 -20.57 -4.59
C SER A 78 0.50 -20.20 -5.70
N GLU A 79 0.66 -18.92 -6.04
CA GLU A 79 1.54 -18.48 -7.12
C GLU A 79 1.99 -17.01 -6.97
N ASP A 80 3.03 -16.64 -7.72
CA ASP A 80 3.47 -15.24 -7.80
C ASP A 80 2.46 -14.41 -8.60
N LEU A 81 2.15 -13.21 -8.11
CA LEU A 81 1.17 -12.35 -8.77
C LEU A 81 1.75 -11.01 -9.21
N LYS A 82 1.17 -10.43 -10.26
CA LYS A 82 1.48 -9.06 -10.68
C LYS A 82 0.55 -8.10 -9.97
N ILE A 83 1.12 -7.15 -9.25
CA ILE A 83 0.38 -6.14 -8.47
C ILE A 83 0.84 -4.73 -8.81
N GLN A 84 -0.01 -3.75 -8.55
CA GLN A 84 0.36 -2.33 -8.61
C GLN A 84 0.76 -1.81 -7.23
N VAL A 85 1.85 -1.06 -7.20
CA VAL A 85 2.38 -0.46 -5.97
C VAL A 85 2.71 1.02 -6.18
N VAL A 86 2.80 1.75 -5.07
CA VAL A 86 3.17 3.17 -5.06
C VAL A 86 4.61 3.33 -5.57
N ARG A 87 4.85 4.36 -6.38
CA ARG A 87 6.20 4.73 -6.79
C ARG A 87 6.73 5.95 -6.05
N ALA A 88 6.02 7.07 -6.12
CA ALA A 88 6.29 8.25 -5.32
C ALA A 88 4.97 9.03 -5.15
N SER A 89 4.55 9.26 -3.92
CA SER A 89 3.24 9.83 -3.58
C SER A 89 3.20 10.29 -2.13
N ASP A 90 2.27 11.20 -1.83
CA ASP A 90 1.79 11.40 -0.46
C ASP A 90 0.71 10.35 -0.15
N ILE A 91 0.83 9.69 1.00
CA ILE A 91 -0.02 8.57 1.43
C ILE A 91 -0.73 8.89 2.75
N ASP A 92 -2.01 8.54 2.85
CA ASP A 92 -2.82 8.62 4.06
C ASP A 92 -2.39 7.53 5.05
N GLY A 93 -1.66 7.93 6.09
CA GLY A 93 -1.17 7.06 7.15
C GLY A 93 -2.27 6.39 7.97
N THR A 94 -3.51 6.89 7.93
CA THR A 94 -4.64 6.29 8.66
C THR A 94 -5.21 5.05 7.98
N LEU A 95 -4.86 4.83 6.71
CA LEU A 95 -5.38 3.73 5.88
C LEU A 95 -4.32 2.69 5.52
N VAL A 96 -3.03 2.95 5.78
CA VAL A 96 -1.96 2.00 5.50
C VAL A 96 -1.92 0.88 6.55
N ILE A 97 -1.37 -0.26 6.14
CA ILE A 97 -1.26 -1.46 6.98
C ILE A 97 0.21 -1.83 7.12
N GLY A 98 0.64 -2.09 8.35
CA GLY A 98 1.98 -2.56 8.69
C GLY A 98 2.99 -1.45 9.02
N VAL A 99 2.60 -0.17 8.94
CA VAL A 99 3.43 0.98 9.35
C VAL A 99 2.59 1.90 10.23
N THR A 100 3.14 2.33 11.36
CA THR A 100 2.51 3.23 12.34
C THR A 100 3.28 4.56 12.42
N GLU A 101 2.66 5.59 13.02
CA GLU A 101 3.29 6.91 13.21
C GLU A 101 4.60 6.84 14.01
N THR A 102 4.76 5.84 14.87
CA THR A 102 5.96 5.64 15.68
C THR A 102 7.03 4.78 15.02
N ASP A 103 6.78 4.22 13.83
CA ASP A 103 7.74 3.38 13.11
C ASP A 103 8.75 4.23 12.31
N TYR A 104 9.50 5.11 12.99
CA TYR A 104 10.37 6.12 12.37
C TYR A 104 11.35 5.54 11.33
N ALA A 105 11.94 4.36 11.60
CA ALA A 105 12.84 3.72 10.65
C ALA A 105 12.13 3.28 9.35
N ALA A 106 10.87 2.86 9.44
CA ALA A 106 10.07 2.51 8.28
C ALA A 106 9.69 3.76 7.48
N LEU A 107 9.26 4.82 8.19
CA LEU A 107 8.90 6.12 7.60
C LEU A 107 10.09 6.76 6.89
N ASP A 108 11.24 6.88 7.55
CA ASP A 108 12.48 7.40 6.96
C ASP A 108 12.91 6.60 5.71
N ASN A 109 12.64 5.29 5.70
CA ASN A 109 12.97 4.47 4.54
C ASN A 109 12.00 4.70 3.38
N LEU A 110 10.70 4.89 3.64
CA LEU A 110 9.70 5.21 2.63
C LEU A 110 9.95 6.60 2.00
N ASP A 111 10.33 7.58 2.82
CA ASP A 111 10.69 8.93 2.36
C ASP A 111 11.88 8.91 1.39
N LYS A 112 12.88 8.05 1.61
CA LYS A 112 14.00 7.84 0.67
C LYS A 112 13.55 7.35 -0.71
N TYR A 113 12.38 6.69 -0.80
CA TYR A 113 11.78 6.26 -2.06
C TYR A 113 10.72 7.25 -2.58
N GLY A 114 10.55 8.41 -1.94
CA GLY A 114 9.56 9.43 -2.33
C GLY A 114 8.13 9.07 -1.96
N VAL A 115 7.95 8.17 -0.98
CA VAL A 115 6.64 7.78 -0.45
C VAL A 115 6.46 8.41 0.92
N ASN A 116 5.79 9.57 0.97
CA ASN A 116 5.63 10.33 2.21
C ASN A 116 4.34 9.90 2.91
N VAL A 117 4.44 9.25 4.06
CA VAL A 117 3.26 8.82 4.83
C VAL A 117 2.87 9.91 5.80
N ARG A 118 1.63 10.40 5.71
CA ARG A 118 1.13 11.50 6.54
C ARG A 118 0.09 10.98 7.53
N PHE A 119 0.38 11.16 8.81
CA PHE A 119 -0.55 10.86 9.91
C PHE A 119 -1.28 12.10 10.42
N ASP A 120 -0.91 13.27 9.90
CA ASP A 120 -1.54 14.55 10.16
C ASP A 120 -3.06 14.39 10.02
N ASN A 121 -3.84 14.92 10.97
CA ASN A 121 -5.30 14.86 10.98
C ASN A 121 -5.89 15.51 9.71
N ILE A 122 -5.92 14.79 8.59
CA ILE A 122 -6.73 15.11 7.42
C ILE A 122 -8.16 14.81 7.84
N LYS A 123 -8.74 15.72 8.62
CA LYS A 123 -10.18 15.76 8.85
C LYS A 123 -10.83 15.82 7.47
N LYS A 124 -11.47 14.72 7.07
CA LYS A 124 -12.37 14.68 5.92
C LYS A 124 -13.58 15.57 6.18
#